data_AF-A0A9N9GPD3-F1
#
_entry.id   AF-A0A9N9GPD3-F1
#
_cell.length_a   1.000
_cell.length_b   1.000
_cell.length_c   1.000
_cell.angle_alpha   90.00
_cell.angle_beta   90.00
_cell.angle_gamma   90.00
#
_symmetry.space_group_name_H-M   'P 1'
#
loop_
_entity.id
_entity.type
_entity.pdbx_description
1 polymer ?
#
loop_
_entity_poly.entity_id
_entity_poly.type
_entity_poly.pdbx_seq_one_letter_code
_entity_poly.pdbx_strand_id
1 'polypeptide(L)'
;MHFKLLELLIGVLDKLLKCDKLEIEADNIIPDHRPPPEWPSRGDIHIKNLEIKYRHDSPLVLKGVSADIMAAEKIGIVGRTGCGKSTLATSFFRFVEPTSGSIVIDDIDITTIGLRDLRSNITIIPQDPVLFN
;
A
#
# COMPACT_ATOMS: atom_id res chain seq x y z
N MET A 1 34.31 -31.14 -14.17
CA MET A 1 32.88 -30.97 -14.51
C MET A 1 31.98 -30.91 -13.27
N HIS A 2 32.19 -31.75 -12.24
CA HIS A 2 31.37 -31.76 -11.01
C HIS A 2 31.48 -30.48 -10.13
N PHE A 3 32.65 -29.84 -10.04
CA PHE A 3 32.85 -28.67 -9.17
C PHE A 3 32.10 -27.40 -9.64
N LYS A 4 32.04 -27.16 -10.96
CA LYS A 4 31.27 -26.04 -11.54
C LYS A 4 29.76 -26.16 -11.31
N LEU A 5 29.24 -27.39 -11.27
CA LEU A 5 27.82 -27.64 -10.99
C LEU A 5 27.49 -27.29 -9.53
N LEU A 6 28.41 -27.60 -8.61
CA LEU A 6 28.27 -27.30 -7.19
C LEU A 6 28.29 -25.78 -6.92
N GLU A 7 29.21 -25.04 -7.54
CA GLU A 7 29.25 -23.56 -7.42
C GLU A 7 27.97 -22.90 -7.94
N LEU A 8 27.44 -23.39 -9.08
CA LEU A 8 26.18 -22.90 -9.63
C LEU A 8 25.00 -23.18 -8.68
N LEU A 9 24.92 -24.40 -8.13
CA LEU A 9 23.88 -24.79 -7.17
C LEU A 9 23.93 -23.94 -5.90
N ILE A 10 25.12 -23.66 -5.38
CA ILE A 10 25.32 -22.79 -4.22
C ILE A 10 24.86 -21.36 -4.55
N GLY A 11 25.21 -20.83 -5.73
CA GLY A 11 24.77 -19.51 -6.17
C GLY A 11 23.25 -19.39 -6.33
N VAL A 12 22.58 -20.45 -6.80
CA VAL A 12 21.10 -20.51 -6.85
C VAL A 12 20.51 -20.55 -5.45
N LEU A 13 21.04 -21.39 -4.57
CA LEU A 13 20.57 -21.52 -3.20
C LEU A 13 20.72 -20.19 -2.43
N ASP A 14 21.87 -19.52 -2.56
CA ASP A 14 22.13 -18.24 -1.92
C ASP A 14 21.16 -17.15 -2.41
N LYS A 15 20.77 -17.20 -3.70
CA LYS A 15 19.76 -16.30 -4.27
C LYS A 15 18.35 -16.60 -3.73
N LEU A 16 18.00 -17.87 -3.54
CA LEU A 16 16.72 -18.27 -2.94
C LEU A 16 16.65 -17.88 -1.46
N LEU A 17 17.72 -18.10 -0.70
CA LEU A 17 17.82 -17.71 0.71
C LEU A 17 17.77 -16.19 0.91
N LYS A 18 18.17 -15.38 -0.09
CA LYS A 18 18.03 -13.92 -0.05
C LYS A 18 16.57 -13.47 -0.12
N CYS A 19 15.69 -14.21 -0.79
CA CYS A 19 14.26 -13.87 -0.86
C CYS A 19 13.59 -13.93 0.52
N ASP A 20 14.07 -14.80 1.41
CA ASP A 20 13.54 -15.00 2.77
C ASP A 20 13.84 -13.82 3.71
N LYS A 21 14.80 -12.96 3.33
CA LYS A 21 15.24 -11.79 4.13
C LYS A 21 14.60 -10.48 3.67
N LEU A 22 13.65 -10.54 2.75
CA LEU A 22 12.96 -9.34 2.28
C LEU A 22 11.91 -8.90 3.30
N GLU A 23 11.74 -7.60 3.43
CA GLU A 23 10.63 -7.03 4.19
C GLU A 23 9.33 -7.48 3.52
N ILE A 24 8.51 -8.20 4.29
CA ILE A 24 7.21 -8.69 3.86
C ILE A 24 6.20 -7.56 4.11
N GLU A 25 5.20 -7.43 3.22
CA GLU A 25 4.08 -6.53 3.46
C GLU A 25 3.27 -6.93 4.70
N ALA A 26 2.40 -6.04 5.16
CA ALA A 26 1.53 -6.31 6.30
C ALA A 26 0.65 -7.56 6.11
N ASP A 27 0.13 -8.09 7.20
CA ASP A 27 -0.68 -9.31 7.15
C ASP A 27 -1.93 -9.14 6.27
N ASN A 28 -2.21 -10.19 5.49
CA ASN A 28 -3.40 -10.22 4.64
C ASN A 28 -4.71 -10.20 5.45
N ILE A 29 -4.71 -10.84 6.62
CA ILE A 29 -5.88 -10.93 7.51
C ILE A 29 -5.38 -10.70 8.93
N ILE A 30 -6.03 -9.80 9.66
CA ILE A 30 -5.80 -9.58 11.08
C ILE A 30 -7.07 -10.02 11.81
N PRO A 31 -7.11 -11.22 12.43
CA PRO A 31 -8.33 -11.81 12.95
C PRO A 31 -9.08 -10.93 13.96
N ASP A 32 -8.34 -10.24 14.84
CA ASP A 32 -8.89 -9.42 15.91
C ASP A 32 -9.32 -8.00 15.45
N HIS A 33 -9.00 -7.63 14.20
CA HIS A 33 -9.24 -6.30 13.64
C HIS A 33 -9.89 -6.38 12.26
N ARG A 34 -10.84 -7.30 12.06
CA ARG A 34 -11.62 -7.33 10.83
C ARG A 34 -12.74 -6.29 10.89
N PRO A 35 -12.94 -5.50 9.82
CA PRO A 35 -14.04 -4.56 9.79
C PRO A 35 -15.39 -5.30 9.70
N PRO A 36 -16.51 -4.62 9.97
CA PRO A 36 -17.84 -5.18 9.76
C PRO A 36 -18.03 -5.69 8.32
N PRO A 37 -18.88 -6.70 8.07
CA PRO A 37 -19.09 -7.27 6.74
C PRO A 37 -19.58 -6.27 5.68
N GLU A 38 -20.24 -5.21 6.10
CA GLU A 38 -20.80 -4.16 5.24
C GLU A 38 -19.83 -2.98 5.04
N TRP A 39 -18.63 -3.05 5.62
CA TRP A 39 -17.64 -1.99 5.49
C TRP A 39 -16.95 -2.03 4.11
N PRO A 40 -16.72 -0.87 3.47
CA PRO A 40 -17.21 0.46 3.84
C PRO A 40 -18.70 0.61 3.44
N SER A 41 -19.48 1.18 4.36
CA SER A 41 -20.94 1.33 4.22
C SER A 41 -21.35 2.70 3.67
N ARG A 42 -20.59 3.76 4.00
CA ARG A 42 -20.88 5.15 3.60
C ARG A 42 -19.83 5.64 2.61
N GLY A 43 -18.55 5.34 2.87
CA GLY A 43 -17.42 5.80 2.09
C GLY A 43 -16.94 7.20 2.48
N ASP A 44 -17.11 7.59 3.74
CA ASP A 44 -16.49 8.80 4.30
C ASP A 44 -14.97 8.56 4.47
N ILE A 45 -14.14 9.50 4.03
CA ILE A 45 -12.68 9.37 4.05
C ILE A 45 -12.05 10.57 4.75
N HIS A 46 -11.20 10.29 5.74
CA HIS A 46 -10.42 11.29 6.46
C HIS A 46 -8.93 11.00 6.34
N ILE A 47 -8.19 11.91 5.71
CA ILE A 47 -6.73 11.89 5.63
C ILE A 47 -6.20 12.88 6.66
N LYS A 48 -5.35 12.41 7.59
CA LYS A 48 -4.83 13.22 8.70
C LYS A 48 -3.32 13.26 8.68
N ASN A 49 -2.75 14.40 8.31
CA ASN A 49 -1.30 14.69 8.30
C ASN A 49 -0.47 13.56 7.67
N LEU A 50 -0.93 13.03 6.54
CA LEU A 50 -0.34 11.87 5.89
C LEU A 50 1.05 12.19 5.34
N GLU A 51 2.03 11.41 5.77
CA GLU A 51 3.41 11.46 5.34
C GLU A 51 3.86 10.11 4.77
N ILE A 52 4.51 10.12 3.61
CA ILE A 52 4.94 8.90 2.92
C ILE A 52 6.35 9.08 2.35
N LYS A 53 7.20 8.07 2.55
CA LYS A 53 8.48 7.87 1.87
C LYS A 53 8.57 6.44 1.34
N TYR A 54 9.29 6.24 0.24
CA TYR A 54 9.48 4.90 -0.35
C TYR A 54 10.61 4.12 0.31
N ARG A 55 11.60 4.81 0.86
CA ARG A 55 12.74 4.22 1.58
C ARG A 55 13.05 5.02 2.83
N HIS A 56 13.63 4.37 3.84
CA HIS A 56 13.98 5.00 5.10
C HIS A 56 14.88 6.23 4.94
N ASP A 57 15.81 6.19 3.99
CA ASP A 57 16.80 7.20 3.65
C ASP A 57 16.34 8.18 2.54
N SER A 58 15.15 7.99 1.99
CA SER A 58 14.59 8.87 0.96
C SER A 58 13.81 10.05 1.57
N PRO A 59 13.76 11.21 0.89
CA PRO A 59 12.93 12.32 1.33
C PRO A 59 11.43 11.95 1.27
N LEU A 60 10.64 12.59 2.12
CA LEU A 60 9.18 12.51 2.09
C LEU A 60 8.64 12.94 0.73
N VAL A 61 7.78 12.10 0.15
CA VAL A 61 7.03 12.37 -1.08
C VAL A 61 5.72 13.08 -0.76
N LEU A 62 4.97 12.57 0.24
CA LEU A 62 3.84 13.28 0.85
C LEU A 62 4.29 13.88 2.17
N LYS A 63 3.94 15.14 2.43
CA LYS A 63 4.47 15.96 3.53
C LYS A 63 3.32 16.57 4.34
N GLY A 64 2.58 15.74 5.06
CA GLY A 64 1.48 16.18 5.92
C GLY A 64 0.22 16.54 5.13
N VAL A 65 -0.22 15.66 4.24
CA VAL A 65 -1.46 15.85 3.49
C VAL A 65 -2.67 15.62 4.41
N SER A 66 -3.61 16.56 4.44
CA SER A 66 -4.85 16.43 5.19
C SER A 66 -6.03 16.81 4.31
N ALA A 67 -7.09 16.00 4.34
CA ALA A 67 -8.32 16.24 3.60
C ALA A 67 -9.47 15.42 4.20
N ASP A 68 -10.66 16.00 4.15
CA ASP A 68 -11.92 15.32 4.49
C ASP A 68 -12.74 15.20 3.20
N ILE A 69 -13.20 13.98 2.90
CA ILE A 69 -13.99 13.66 1.73
C ILE A 69 -15.24 12.95 2.22
N MET A 70 -16.40 13.54 1.97
CA MET A 70 -17.67 13.00 2.43
C MET A 70 -18.14 11.86 1.53
N ALA A 71 -18.96 10.98 2.08
CA ALA A 71 -19.61 9.90 1.35
C ALA A 71 -20.21 10.37 0.02
N ALA A 72 -19.94 9.62 -1.05
CA ALA A 72 -20.39 9.87 -2.42
C ALA A 72 -19.87 11.16 -3.09
N GLU A 73 -18.90 11.87 -2.50
CA GLU A 73 -18.25 12.99 -3.16
C GLU A 73 -17.35 12.55 -4.32
N LYS A 74 -17.24 13.42 -5.33
CA LYS A 74 -16.37 13.23 -6.48
C LYS A 74 -15.24 14.24 -6.42
N ILE A 75 -14.03 13.76 -6.13
CA ILE A 75 -12.84 14.59 -5.96
C ILE A 75 -11.89 14.44 -7.13
N GLY A 76 -11.38 15.57 -7.64
CA GLY A 76 -10.31 15.60 -8.63
C GLY A 76 -8.98 16.02 -7.99
N ILE A 77 -7.93 15.24 -8.19
CA ILE A 77 -6.57 15.57 -7.72
C ILE A 77 -5.75 16.09 -8.90
N VAL A 78 -5.33 17.36 -8.83
CA VAL A 78 -4.55 18.03 -9.88
C VAL A 78 -3.20 18.51 -9.37
N GLY A 79 -2.22 18.60 -10.27
CA GLY A 79 -0.88 19.08 -9.93
C GLY A 79 0.18 18.66 -10.95
N ARG A 80 1.36 19.30 -10.90
CA ARG A 80 2.48 18.99 -11.81
C ARG A 80 2.94 17.54 -11.71
N THR A 81 3.57 17.02 -12.76
CA THR A 81 4.22 15.70 -12.73
C THR A 81 5.23 15.62 -11.56
N GLY A 82 5.27 14.49 -10.87
CA GLY A 82 6.15 14.27 -9.72
C GLY A 82 5.69 14.85 -8.39
N CYS A 83 4.53 15.51 -8.30
CA CYS A 83 4.06 16.11 -7.04
C CYS A 83 3.42 15.12 -6.04
N GLY A 84 3.48 13.80 -6.29
CA GLY A 84 2.97 12.79 -5.35
C GLY A 84 1.52 12.31 -5.57
N LYS A 85 0.83 12.71 -6.66
CA LYS A 85 -0.56 12.29 -6.92
C LYS A 85 -0.72 10.76 -6.96
N SER A 86 0.13 10.08 -7.72
CA SER A 86 0.11 8.61 -7.80
C SER A 86 0.44 7.97 -6.44
N THR A 87 1.35 8.57 -5.67
CA THR A 87 1.68 8.12 -4.30
C THR A 87 0.47 8.23 -3.37
N LEU A 88 -0.31 9.31 -3.47
CA LEU A 88 -1.55 9.48 -2.71
C LEU A 88 -2.62 8.48 -3.14
N ALA A 89 -2.73 8.17 -4.44
CA ALA A 89 -3.65 7.16 -4.92
C ALA A 89 -3.27 5.75 -4.41
N THR A 90 -1.99 5.39 -4.45
CA THR A 90 -1.51 4.07 -4.02
C THR A 90 -1.50 3.90 -2.50
N SER A 91 -1.48 4.98 -1.71
CA SER A 91 -1.51 4.89 -0.25
C SER A 91 -2.82 4.32 0.29
N PHE A 92 -3.94 4.51 -0.41
CA PHE A 92 -5.22 3.88 -0.05
C PHE A 92 -5.17 2.35 -0.09
N PHE A 93 -4.26 1.78 -0.90
CA PHE A 93 -4.08 0.34 -1.04
C PHE A 93 -2.99 -0.22 -0.13
N ARG A 94 -2.35 0.65 0.67
CA ARG A 94 -1.19 0.31 1.51
C ARG A 94 -0.15 -0.48 0.72
N PHE A 95 0.17 -0.01 -0.50
CA PHE A 95 1.35 -0.49 -1.24
C PHE A 95 2.63 0.09 -0.67
N VAL A 96 2.52 1.26 -0.02
CA VAL A 96 3.57 1.85 0.82
C VAL A 96 2.87 2.28 2.10
N GLU A 97 3.39 1.83 3.24
CA GLU A 97 2.82 2.19 4.53
C GLU A 97 3.07 3.68 4.84
N PRO A 98 2.12 4.35 5.52
CA PRO A 98 2.34 5.71 5.98
C PRO A 98 3.51 5.76 6.95
N THR A 99 4.38 6.75 6.77
CA THR A 99 5.46 7.04 7.73
C THR A 99 4.92 7.74 8.97
N SER A 100 3.90 8.56 8.79
CA SER A 100 3.16 9.26 9.82
C SER A 100 1.77 9.65 9.29
N GLY A 101 0.87 10.00 10.20
CA GLY A 101 -0.52 10.30 9.88
C GLY A 101 -1.35 9.04 9.63
N SER A 102 -2.57 9.22 9.13
CA SER A 102 -3.51 8.12 8.90
C SER A 102 -4.46 8.41 7.73
N ILE A 103 -5.00 7.33 7.17
CA ILE A 103 -6.16 7.34 6.29
C ILE A 103 -7.24 6.54 7.01
N VAL A 104 -8.38 7.17 7.25
CA VAL A 104 -9.52 6.57 7.93
C VAL A 104 -10.68 6.51 6.95
N ILE A 105 -11.31 5.35 6.82
CA ILE A 105 -12.50 5.13 5.98
C ILE A 105 -13.62 4.60 6.86
N ASP A 106 -14.76 5.31 6.90
CA ASP A 106 -15.89 5.02 7.77
C ASP A 106 -15.46 4.75 9.23
N ASP A 107 -14.71 5.69 9.80
CA ASP A 107 -14.17 5.65 11.18
C ASP A 107 -13.16 4.53 11.48
N ILE A 108 -12.75 3.74 10.48
CA ILE A 108 -11.73 2.70 10.61
C ILE A 108 -10.41 3.15 9.98
N ASP A 109 -9.33 3.16 10.77
CA ASP A 109 -7.98 3.38 10.25
C ASP A 109 -7.54 2.16 9.42
N ILE A 110 -7.22 2.39 8.14
CA ILE A 110 -6.90 1.31 7.20
C ILE A 110 -5.63 0.54 7.57
N THR A 111 -4.76 1.10 8.41
CA THR A 111 -3.53 0.45 8.88
C THR A 111 -3.81 -0.64 9.93
N THR A 112 -4.98 -0.59 10.57
CA THR A 112 -5.36 -1.51 11.64
C THR A 112 -5.98 -2.82 11.14
N ILE A 113 -6.42 -2.86 9.89
CA ILE A 113 -7.09 -4.02 9.28
C ILE A 113 -6.15 -4.79 8.34
N GLY A 114 -6.52 -6.03 8.00
CA GLY A 114 -5.75 -6.85 7.06
C GLY A 114 -5.83 -6.33 5.63
N LEU A 115 -4.75 -6.52 4.84
CA LEU A 115 -4.67 -6.04 3.46
C LEU A 115 -5.75 -6.64 2.55
N ARG A 116 -6.18 -7.89 2.81
CA ARG A 116 -7.26 -8.54 2.04
C ARG A 116 -8.59 -7.86 2.30
N ASP A 117 -8.89 -7.55 3.55
CA ASP A 117 -10.13 -6.89 3.95
C ASP A 117 -10.18 -5.45 3.40
N LEU A 118 -9.04 -4.76 3.38
CA LEU A 118 -8.92 -3.43 2.74
C LEU A 118 -9.07 -3.49 1.21
N ARG A 119 -8.20 -4.25 0.54
CA ARG A 119 -8.05 -4.23 -0.93
C ARG A 119 -9.22 -4.89 -1.67
N SER A 120 -10.04 -5.71 -1.00
CA SER A 120 -11.27 -6.27 -1.58
C SER A 120 -12.44 -5.28 -1.63
N ASN A 121 -12.35 -4.18 -0.86
CA ASN A 121 -13.41 -3.20 -0.71
C ASN A 121 -13.12 -1.86 -1.41
N ILE A 122 -11.94 -1.69 -2.02
CA ILE A 122 -11.54 -0.49 -2.76
C ILE A 122 -11.04 -0.91 -4.14
N THR A 123 -11.36 -0.13 -5.18
CA THR A 123 -10.95 -0.41 -6.56
C THR A 123 -10.03 0.68 -7.10
N ILE A 124 -8.98 0.28 -7.81
CA ILE A 124 -8.06 1.17 -8.53
C ILE A 124 -7.97 0.75 -9.99
N ILE A 125 -7.90 1.74 -10.87
CA ILE A 125 -7.56 1.55 -12.27
C ILE A 125 -6.09 1.95 -12.45
N PRO A 126 -5.18 1.03 -12.77
CA PRO A 126 -3.76 1.35 -12.92
C PRO A 126 -3.52 2.26 -14.13
N GLN A 127 -2.44 3.05 -14.08
CA GLN A 127 -2.05 3.92 -15.20
C GLN A 127 -1.64 3.11 -16.44
N ASP A 128 -0.88 2.03 -16.22
CA ASP A 128 -0.48 1.09 -17.27
C ASP A 128 -1.34 -0.18 -17.16
N PRO A 129 -2.19 -0.49 -18.16
CA PRO A 129 -3.03 -1.68 -18.12
C PRO A 129 -2.17 -2.94 -18.34
N VAL A 130 -2.31 -3.91 -17.44
CA VAL A 130 -1.72 -5.25 -17.58
C VAL A 130 -2.83 -6.24 -17.90
N LEU A 131 -2.69 -6.97 -19.01
CA LEU A 131 -3.60 -8.04 -19.41
C LEU A 131 -2.87 -9.37 -19.27
N PHE A 132 -3.52 -10.35 -18.64
CA PHE A 132 -3.02 -11.72 -18.55
C PHE A 132 -3.65 -12.56 -19.65
N ASN A 133 -2.87 -13.42 -20.29
CA ASN A 133 -3.32 -14.38 -21.31
C ASN A 133 -3.62 -15.74 -20.67
#